data_AF-A0A7S0S8S6-F1
#
_entry.id   AF-A0A7S0S8S6-F1
#
_cell.length_a   1.000
_cell.length_b   1.000
_cell.length_c   1.000
_cell.angle_alpha   90.00
_cell.angle_beta   90.00
_cell.angle_gamma   90.00
#
_symmetry.space_group_name_H-M   'P 1'
#
loop_
_entity.id
_entity.type
_entity.pdbx_description
1 polymer ?
#
loop_
_entity_poly.entity_id
_entity_poly.type
_entity_poly.pdbx_seq_one_letter_code
_entity_poly.pdbx_strand_id
1 'polypeptide(L)'
;GGWRVRVCLARAIFAEPDVLLLDEPTNHLDLEAVLWLGDRLCNWGDDRTLVVVSHDRAFLDEVCTDVLHLAHRKLAAYAGDYSTFEAVRAEQTARQRLMFETQEAKKKEMQKFVDAHLHKGVSLSKDDAGARQAKKVAKDMSRVGAMGHDGKKWK
;
A
#
# COMPACT_ATOMS: atom_id res chain seq x y z
N GLY A 1 -29.69 -19.88 -7.24
CA GLY A 1 -28.29 -19.43 -7.06
C GLY A 1 -27.80 -19.67 -5.64
N GLY A 2 -28.26 -18.87 -4.66
CA GLY A 2 -27.67 -18.80 -3.31
C GLY A 2 -27.77 -20.05 -2.40
N TRP A 3 -28.80 -20.89 -2.56
CA TRP A 3 -28.97 -22.09 -1.71
C TRP A 3 -27.80 -23.08 -1.81
N ARG A 4 -27.18 -23.21 -2.98
CA ARG A 4 -26.00 -24.09 -3.17
C ARG A 4 -24.79 -23.57 -2.39
N VAL A 5 -24.58 -22.25 -2.43
CA VAL A 5 -23.47 -21.60 -1.70
C VAL A 5 -23.66 -21.79 -0.20
N ARG A 6 -24.88 -21.59 0.32
CA ARG A 6 -25.18 -21.79 1.75
C ARG A 6 -24.93 -23.23 2.20
N VAL A 7 -25.33 -24.23 1.42
CA VAL A 7 -25.07 -25.63 1.76
C VAL A 7 -23.57 -25.94 1.71
N CYS A 8 -22.83 -25.41 0.73
CA CYS A 8 -21.37 -25.57 0.67
C CYS A 8 -20.67 -24.90 1.86
N LEU A 9 -21.06 -23.68 2.21
CA LEU A 9 -20.52 -22.94 3.35
C LEU A 9 -20.78 -23.70 4.65
N ALA A 10 -22.02 -24.14 4.88
CA ALA A 10 -22.36 -24.96 6.04
C ALA A 10 -21.47 -26.21 6.09
N ARG A 11 -21.35 -26.97 4.99
CA ARG A 11 -20.50 -28.16 4.93
C ARG A 11 -19.03 -27.86 5.25
N ALA A 12 -18.49 -26.75 4.77
CA ALA A 12 -17.11 -26.35 5.02
C ALA A 12 -16.88 -26.03 6.51
N ILE A 13 -17.82 -25.32 7.14
CA ILE A 13 -17.73 -24.97 8.57
C ILE A 13 -17.94 -26.20 9.46
N PHE A 14 -18.91 -27.06 9.14
CA PHE A 14 -19.20 -28.29 9.91
C PHE A 14 -18.12 -29.36 9.80
N ALA A 15 -17.28 -29.31 8.76
CA ALA A 15 -16.13 -30.20 8.65
C ALA A 15 -15.02 -29.86 9.66
N GLU A 16 -15.09 -28.70 10.32
CA GLU A 16 -14.11 -28.22 11.29
C GLU A 16 -12.64 -28.35 10.84
N PRO A 17 -12.29 -27.83 9.64
CA PRO A 17 -10.92 -27.92 9.15
C PRO A 17 -9.93 -27.10 10.00
N ASP A 18 -8.66 -27.47 10.01
CA ASP A 18 -7.60 -26.66 10.64
C ASP A 18 -7.37 -25.33 9.90
N VAL A 19 -7.64 -25.32 8.58
CA VAL A 19 -7.53 -24.14 7.70
C VAL A 19 -8.79 -24.00 6.87
N LEU A 20 -9.42 -22.83 6.92
CA LEU A 20 -10.60 -22.50 6.13
C LEU A 20 -10.32 -21.31 5.21
N LEU A 21 -10.62 -21.50 3.93
CA LEU A 21 -10.50 -20.47 2.90
C LEU A 21 -11.91 -20.08 2.43
N LEU A 22 -12.27 -18.81 2.56
CA LEU A 22 -13.58 -18.29 2.17
C LEU A 22 -13.42 -17.17 1.15
N ASP A 23 -14.07 -17.32 -0.01
CA ASP A 23 -14.11 -16.31 -1.06
C ASP A 23 -15.53 -15.74 -1.15
N GLU A 24 -15.67 -14.47 -0.78
CA GLU A 24 -16.93 -13.73 -0.68
C GLU A 24 -18.06 -14.50 0.06
N PRO A 25 -17.85 -14.91 1.32
CA PRO A 25 -18.79 -15.78 2.03
C PRO A 25 -20.12 -15.10 2.41
N THR A 26 -20.15 -13.77 2.43
CA THR A 26 -21.35 -12.98 2.74
C THR A 26 -22.31 -12.88 1.55
N ASN A 27 -21.88 -13.29 0.34
CA ASN A 27 -22.72 -13.23 -0.85
C ASN A 27 -23.93 -14.16 -0.73
N HIS A 28 -25.11 -13.62 -1.05
CA HIS A 28 -26.39 -14.33 -1.00
C HIS A 28 -26.79 -14.82 0.40
N LEU A 29 -26.19 -14.26 1.46
CA LEU A 29 -26.66 -14.35 2.84
C LEU A 29 -27.59 -13.17 3.15
N ASP A 30 -28.56 -13.40 4.03
CA ASP A 30 -29.27 -12.32 4.69
C ASP A 30 -28.45 -11.82 5.90
N LEU A 31 -28.87 -10.70 6.48
CA LEU A 31 -28.13 -10.07 7.58
C LEU A 31 -27.97 -11.02 8.77
N GLU A 32 -29.01 -11.78 9.13
CA GLU A 32 -28.97 -12.73 10.23
C GLU A 32 -27.91 -13.83 10.00
N ALA A 33 -27.84 -14.38 8.78
CA ALA A 33 -26.83 -15.37 8.44
C ALA A 33 -25.41 -14.78 8.40
N VAL A 34 -25.23 -13.51 8.00
CA VAL A 34 -23.91 -12.84 8.06
C VAL A 34 -23.47 -12.67 9.51
N LEU A 35 -24.34 -12.20 10.39
CA LEU A 35 -24.04 -12.04 11.82
C LEU A 35 -23.74 -13.38 12.49
N TRP A 36 -24.53 -14.41 12.21
CA TRP A 36 -24.26 -15.76 12.69
C TRP A 36 -22.91 -16.30 12.20
N LEU A 37 -22.57 -16.04 10.93
CA LEU A 37 -21.30 -16.46 10.37
C LEU A 37 -20.12 -15.75 11.04
N GLY A 38 -20.22 -14.43 11.27
CA GLY A 38 -19.21 -13.64 11.97
C GLY A 38 -18.92 -14.22 13.36
N ASP A 39 -19.96 -14.36 14.18
CA ASP A 39 -19.86 -14.94 15.52
C ASP A 39 -19.30 -16.36 15.50
N ARG A 40 -19.75 -17.20 14.56
CA ARG A 40 -19.25 -18.57 14.44
C ARG A 40 -17.76 -18.63 14.09
N LEU A 41 -17.28 -17.73 13.22
CA LEU A 41 -15.88 -17.66 12.82
C LEU A 41 -14.99 -17.11 13.93
N CYS A 42 -15.44 -16.09 14.65
CA CYS A 42 -14.74 -15.55 15.82
C CYS A 42 -14.58 -16.59 16.94
N ASN A 43 -15.61 -17.41 17.15
CA ASN A 43 -15.62 -18.47 18.16
C ASN A 43 -15.14 -19.84 17.64
N TRP A 44 -14.47 -19.87 16.48
CA TRP A 44 -14.12 -21.12 15.83
C TRP A 44 -12.93 -21.83 16.51
N GLY A 45 -12.05 -21.10 17.18
CA GLY A 45 -10.96 -21.64 18.02
C GLY A 45 -9.58 -21.07 17.65
N ASP A 46 -8.72 -20.91 18.66
CA ASP A 46 -7.43 -20.21 18.54
C ASP A 46 -6.38 -20.98 17.73
N ASP A 47 -6.52 -22.30 17.60
CA ASP A 47 -5.57 -23.18 16.91
C ASP A 47 -5.88 -23.32 15.39
N ARG A 48 -6.82 -22.53 14.88
CA ARG A 48 -7.32 -22.61 13.50
C ARG A 48 -6.95 -21.37 12.69
N THR A 49 -6.76 -21.55 11.39
CA THR A 49 -6.44 -20.45 10.47
C THR A 49 -7.60 -20.17 9.51
N LEU A 50 -8.06 -18.92 9.50
CA LEU A 50 -9.04 -18.42 8.54
C LEU A 50 -8.34 -17.50 7.53
N VAL A 51 -8.58 -17.72 6.24
CA VAL A 51 -8.29 -16.75 5.19
C VAL A 51 -9.59 -16.41 4.49
N VAL A 52 -9.96 -15.13 4.55
CA VAL A 52 -11.21 -14.66 3.97
C VAL A 52 -10.97 -13.50 3.01
N VAL A 53 -11.68 -13.54 1.89
CA VAL A 53 -11.78 -12.44 0.93
C VAL A 53 -13.22 -11.95 0.98
N SER A 54 -13.40 -10.65 1.24
CA SER A 54 -14.72 -10.03 1.16
C SER A 54 -14.62 -8.57 0.78
N HIS A 55 -15.68 -8.04 0.20
CA HIS A 55 -15.90 -6.61 0.05
C HIS A 55 -16.68 -5.97 1.22
N ASP A 56 -17.21 -6.77 2.15
CA ASP A 56 -17.91 -6.29 3.34
C ASP A 56 -16.94 -5.88 4.44
N ARG A 57 -16.83 -4.58 4.68
CA ARG A 57 -15.89 -4.01 5.65
C ARG A 57 -16.26 -4.36 7.09
N ALA A 58 -17.54 -4.35 7.43
CA ALA A 58 -17.97 -4.61 8.81
C ALA A 58 -17.69 -6.06 9.18
N PHE A 59 -17.99 -6.98 8.26
CA PHE A 59 -17.66 -8.40 8.43
C PHE A 59 -16.15 -8.62 8.56
N LEU A 60 -15.32 -8.01 7.70
CA LEU A 60 -13.86 -8.14 7.79
C LEU A 60 -13.31 -7.56 9.09
N ASP A 61 -13.84 -6.45 9.57
CA ASP A 61 -13.44 -5.80 10.82
C ASP A 61 -13.74 -6.69 12.03
N GLU A 62 -14.84 -7.43 11.99
CA GLU A 62 -15.25 -8.36 13.05
C GLU A 62 -14.36 -9.61 13.10
N VAL A 63 -14.05 -10.22 11.94
CA VAL A 63 -13.42 -11.56 11.90
C VAL A 63 -11.91 -11.57 11.68
N CYS A 64 -11.32 -10.49 11.14
CA CYS A 64 -9.90 -10.47 10.77
C CYS A 64 -9.03 -9.93 11.90
N THR A 65 -7.92 -10.61 12.18
CA THR A 65 -6.85 -10.13 13.07
C THR A 65 -5.71 -9.46 12.32
N ASP A 66 -5.58 -9.76 11.02
CA ASP A 66 -4.53 -9.28 10.14
C ASP A 66 -5.08 -9.09 8.72
N VAL A 67 -4.56 -8.10 8.00
CA VAL A 67 -4.94 -7.79 6.62
C VAL A 67 -3.77 -8.00 5.68
N LEU A 68 -3.97 -8.85 4.68
CA LEU A 68 -3.06 -9.02 3.55
C LEU A 68 -3.51 -8.14 2.38
N HIS A 69 -2.77 -7.05 2.14
CA HIS A 69 -3.09 -6.10 1.08
C HIS A 69 -2.21 -6.34 -0.16
N LEU A 70 -2.86 -6.70 -1.27
CA LEU A 70 -2.22 -6.91 -2.56
C LEU A 70 -2.36 -5.65 -3.44
N ALA A 71 -1.26 -4.96 -3.70
CA ALA A 71 -1.22 -3.79 -4.58
C ALA A 71 0.08 -3.76 -5.38
N HIS A 72 0.02 -3.31 -6.64
CA HIS A 72 1.19 -3.20 -7.52
C HIS A 72 2.03 -4.49 -7.63
N ARG A 73 1.36 -5.66 -7.63
CA ARG A 73 2.01 -7.00 -7.62
C ARG A 73 2.90 -7.24 -6.38
N LYS A 74 2.67 -6.51 -5.29
CA LYS A 74 3.32 -6.70 -3.99
C LYS A 74 2.25 -7.00 -2.94
N LEU A 75 2.57 -7.94 -2.05
CA LEU A 75 1.75 -8.28 -0.90
C LEU A 75 2.36 -7.64 0.34
N ALA A 76 1.55 -6.94 1.13
CA ALA A 76 1.95 -6.34 2.39
C ALA A 76 1.00 -6.80 3.49
N ALA A 77 1.55 -7.22 4.62
CA ALA A 77 0.78 -7.61 5.80
C ALA A 77 0.64 -6.43 6.76
N TYR A 78 -0.55 -6.27 7.33
CA TYR A 78 -0.89 -5.27 8.33
C TYR A 78 -1.52 -6.00 9.51
N ALA A 79 -1.00 -5.78 10.71
CA ALA A 79 -1.59 -6.32 11.93
C ALA A 79 -2.77 -5.44 12.38
N GLY A 80 -3.81 -6.07 12.91
CA GLY A 80 -5.04 -5.44 13.36
C GLY A 80 -6.23 -5.64 12.41
N ASP A 81 -7.35 -5.09 12.83
CA ASP A 81 -8.62 -5.12 12.11
C ASP A 81 -8.58 -4.32 10.78
N TYR A 82 -9.67 -4.43 10.03
CA TYR A 82 -9.79 -3.79 8.73
C TYR A 82 -9.76 -2.25 8.84
N SER A 83 -10.39 -1.69 9.88
CA SER A 83 -10.41 -0.26 10.16
C SER A 83 -9.02 0.32 10.43
N THR A 84 -8.21 -0.39 11.22
CA THR A 84 -6.81 -0.06 11.51
C THR A 84 -5.99 -0.09 10.23
N PHE A 85 -6.18 -1.11 9.40
CA PHE A 85 -5.55 -1.18 8.07
C PHE A 85 -5.90 0.04 7.21
N GLU A 86 -7.18 0.42 7.11
CA GLU A 86 -7.59 1.59 6.31
C GLU A 86 -6.94 2.88 6.82
N ALA A 87 -6.90 3.09 8.13
CA ALA A 87 -6.28 4.26 8.75
C ALA A 87 -4.77 4.33 8.47
N VAL A 88 -4.04 3.24 8.73
CA VAL A 88 -2.58 3.15 8.49
C VAL A 88 -2.27 3.37 7.00
N ARG A 89 -3.04 2.76 6.10
CA ARG A 89 -2.86 2.91 4.66
C ARG A 89 -3.12 4.35 4.20
N ALA A 90 -4.14 5.01 4.73
CA ALA A 90 -4.44 6.40 4.41
C ALA A 90 -3.29 7.33 4.83
N GLU A 91 -2.76 7.15 6.04
CA GLU A 91 -1.61 7.91 6.54
C GLU A 91 -0.35 7.68 5.68
N GLN A 92 -0.03 6.41 5.36
CA GLN A 92 1.10 6.05 4.50
C GLN A 92 0.97 6.72 3.12
N THR A 93 -0.22 6.69 2.53
CA THR A 93 -0.49 7.29 1.22
C THR A 93 -0.33 8.81 1.27
N ALA A 94 -0.86 9.47 2.32
CA ALA A 94 -0.72 10.91 2.51
C ALA A 94 0.76 11.31 2.69
N ARG A 95 1.50 10.58 3.51
CA ARG A 95 2.94 10.79 3.73
C ARG A 95 3.74 10.63 2.44
N GLN A 96 3.45 9.60 1.65
CA GLN A 96 4.10 9.39 0.35
C GLN A 96 3.83 10.53 -0.63
N ARG A 97 2.58 11.03 -0.69
CA ARG A 97 2.23 12.18 -1.53
C ARG A 97 2.99 13.45 -1.12
N LEU A 98 3.02 13.78 0.17
CA LEU A 98 3.76 14.94 0.68
C LEU A 98 5.27 14.81 0.42
N MET A 99 5.85 13.62 0.61
CA MET A 99 7.25 13.36 0.28
C MET A 99 7.52 13.54 -1.21
N PHE A 100 6.63 13.05 -2.07
CA PHE A 100 6.75 13.21 -3.52
C PHE A 100 6.67 14.69 -3.94
N GLU A 101 5.70 15.43 -3.42
CA GLU A 101 5.52 16.86 -3.71
C GLU A 101 6.72 17.70 -3.24
N THR A 102 7.23 17.44 -2.03
CA THR A 102 8.42 18.14 -1.51
C THR A 102 9.68 17.79 -2.30
N GLN A 103 9.83 16.55 -2.76
CA GLN A 103 10.93 16.14 -3.64
C GLN A 103 10.84 16.83 -5.00
N GLU A 104 9.65 16.86 -5.61
CA GLU A 104 9.41 17.53 -6.90
C GLU A 104 9.63 19.05 -6.81
N ALA A 105 9.20 19.69 -5.72
CA ALA A 105 9.45 21.11 -5.49
C ALA A 105 10.95 21.42 -5.37
N LYS A 106 11.69 20.64 -4.55
CA LYS A 106 13.15 20.76 -4.43
C LYS A 106 13.85 20.53 -5.76
N LYS A 107 13.42 19.53 -6.53
CA LYS A 107 13.97 19.23 -7.86
C LYS A 107 13.77 20.40 -8.82
N LYS A 108 12.58 21.01 -8.85
CA LYS A 108 12.29 22.21 -9.66
C LYS A 108 13.13 23.41 -9.22
N GLU A 109 13.30 23.62 -7.93
CA GLU A 109 14.13 24.72 -7.40
C GLU A 109 15.61 24.54 -7.77
N MET A 110 16.16 23.35 -7.56
CA MET A 110 17.53 23.02 -7.98
C MET A 110 17.70 23.16 -9.49
N GLN A 111 16.71 22.74 -10.28
CA GLN A 111 16.74 22.91 -11.74
C GLN A 111 16.81 24.38 -12.12
N LYS A 112 15.97 25.24 -11.52
CA LYS A 112 16.02 26.70 -11.74
C LYS A 112 17.37 27.30 -11.34
N PHE A 113 17.97 26.85 -10.23
CA PHE A 113 19.29 27.30 -9.80
C PHE A 113 20.38 26.94 -10.82
N VAL A 114 20.35 25.70 -11.31
CA VAL A 114 21.25 25.19 -12.35
C VAL A 114 21.07 26.01 -13.63
N ASP A 115 19.84 26.17 -14.11
CA ASP A 115 19.54 26.91 -15.34
C ASP A 115 19.97 28.37 -15.23
N ALA A 116 19.68 29.05 -14.11
CA ALA A 116 20.06 30.45 -13.91
C ALA A 116 21.58 30.68 -13.86
N HIS A 117 22.35 29.75 -13.30
CA HIS A 117 23.81 29.85 -13.19
C HIS A 117 24.54 29.29 -14.42
N LEU A 118 23.89 28.46 -15.24
CA LEU A 118 24.45 27.97 -16.51
C LEU A 118 24.07 28.84 -17.72
N HIS A 119 22.87 29.46 -17.74
CA HIS A 119 22.46 30.38 -18.82
C HIS A 119 23.16 31.75 -18.76
N LYS A 120 23.68 32.17 -17.60
CA LYS A 120 24.61 33.29 -17.53
C LYS A 120 25.95 32.86 -18.13
N GLY A 121 26.08 32.92 -19.45
CA GLY A 121 27.33 32.77 -20.20
C GLY A 121 28.39 33.86 -19.92
N VAL A 122 28.41 34.45 -18.72
CA VAL A 122 29.25 35.60 -18.36
C VAL A 122 29.91 35.36 -17.00
N SER A 123 30.72 34.31 -16.90
CA SER A 123 32.14 34.51 -16.67
C SER A 123 32.86 33.19 -16.92
N LEU A 124 33.77 33.20 -17.89
CA LEU A 124 34.81 32.19 -18.06
C LEU A 124 35.90 32.32 -16.98
N SER A 125 35.64 33.05 -15.89
CA SER A 125 36.56 33.12 -14.76
C SER A 125 36.46 31.82 -13.98
N LYS A 126 37.62 31.20 -13.73
CA LYS A 126 37.72 30.01 -12.89
C LYS A 126 37.22 30.26 -11.45
N ASP A 127 36.99 31.51 -11.06
CA ASP A 127 36.73 31.91 -9.67
C ASP A 127 35.24 32.10 -9.31
N ASP A 128 34.31 31.84 -10.23
CA ASP A 128 32.87 31.90 -9.91
C ASP A 128 32.43 30.65 -9.12
N ALA A 129 32.38 30.79 -7.79
CA ALA A 129 31.94 29.76 -6.86
C ALA A 129 30.50 29.29 -7.16
N GLY A 130 29.63 30.16 -7.68
CA GLY A 130 28.24 29.84 -8.03
C GLY A 130 28.15 28.87 -9.21
N ALA A 131 28.95 29.10 -10.26
CA ALA A 131 29.01 28.21 -11.42
C ALA A 131 29.57 26.81 -11.08
N ARG A 132 30.55 26.72 -10.17
CA ARG A 132 31.08 25.44 -9.66
C ARG A 132 30.01 24.67 -8.88
N GLN A 133 29.26 25.37 -8.02
CA GLN A 133 28.18 24.77 -7.23
C GLN A 133 27.05 24.26 -8.13
N ALA A 134 26.64 25.03 -9.15
CA ALA A 134 25.61 24.61 -10.11
C ALA A 134 26.00 23.34 -10.89
N LYS A 135 27.26 23.22 -11.34
CA LYS A 135 27.75 22.00 -12.01
C LYS A 135 27.75 20.78 -11.09
N LYS A 136 28.06 20.95 -9.81
CA LYS A 136 28.01 19.87 -8.81
C LYS A 136 26.57 19.42 -8.58
N VAL A 137 25.64 20.36 -8.37
CA VAL A 137 24.21 20.07 -8.20
C VAL A 137 23.63 19.38 -9.45
N ALA A 138 23.96 19.84 -10.66
CA ALA A 138 23.52 19.19 -11.91
C ALA A 138 24.03 17.73 -12.05
N LYS A 139 25.28 17.48 -11.63
CA LYS A 139 25.86 16.12 -11.61
C LYS A 139 25.20 15.23 -10.55
N ASP A 140 24.83 15.78 -9.41
CA ASP A 140 24.14 15.03 -8.36
C ASP A 140 22.68 14.76 -8.75
N MET A 141 21.98 15.73 -9.37
CA MET A 141 20.63 15.55 -9.92
C MET A 141 20.58 14.49 -11.03
N SER A 142 21.56 14.43 -11.93
CA SER A 142 21.60 13.39 -12.97
C SER A 142 21.85 11.99 -12.42
N ARG A 143 22.58 11.87 -11.30
CA ARG A 143 22.76 10.60 -10.58
C ARG A 143 21.49 10.16 -9.86
N VAL A 144 20.74 11.11 -9.29
CA VAL A 144 19.45 10.85 -8.64
C VAL A 144 18.37 10.51 -9.67
N GLY A 145 18.33 11.18 -10.82
CA GLY A 145 17.43 10.84 -11.93
C GLY A 145 17.74 9.50 -12.61
N ALA A 146 18.99 9.04 -12.51
CA ALA A 146 19.40 7.71 -12.97
C ALA A 146 19.08 6.59 -11.95
N MET A 147 18.74 6.92 -10.70
CA MET A 147 18.20 5.97 -9.72
C MET A 147 16.68 5.86 -9.91
N GLY A 148 16.19 4.69 -10.30
CA GLY A 148 14.76 4.41 -10.33
C GLY A 148 14.13 4.50 -8.94
N HIS A 149 12.80 4.52 -8.90
CA HIS A 149 11.95 4.64 -7.69
C HIS A 149 12.30 3.65 -6.55
N ASP A 150 13.08 2.59 -6.84
CA ASP A 150 13.58 1.58 -5.91
C ASP A 150 15.06 1.76 -5.52
N GLY A 151 15.67 2.92 -5.76
CA GLY A 151 17.08 3.21 -5.46
C GLY A 151 18.10 2.45 -6.34
N LYS A 152 17.64 1.64 -7.30
CA LYS A 152 18.50 0.94 -8.26
C LYS A 152 18.68 1.77 -9.53
N LYS A 153 19.92 1.85 -10.00
CA LYS A 153 20.25 2.49 -11.29
C LYS A 153 19.50 1.80 -12.43
N TRP A 154 18.93 2.57 -13.36
CA TRP A 154 18.52 2.03 -14.65
C TRP A 154 19.77 1.40 -15.31
N LYS A 155 19.66 0.13 -15.69
CA LYS A 155 20.69 -0.56 -16.48
C LYS A 155 20.53 -0.19 -17.95
#